data_AF-A0A565BZZ4-F1
#
_entry.id   AF-A0A565BZZ4-F1
#
_cell.length_a   1.000
_cell.length_b   1.000
_cell.length_c   1.000
_cell.angle_alpha   90.00
_cell.angle_beta   90.00
_cell.angle_gamma   90.00
#
_symmetry.space_group_name_H-M   'P 1'
#
loop_
_entity.id
_entity.type
_entity.pdbx_description
1 polymer ?
#
loop_
_entity_poly.entity_id
_entity_poly.type
_entity_poly.pdbx_seq_one_letter_code
_entity_poly.pdbx_strand_id
1 'polypeptide(L)'
;MSRPEFQTATAPKLGVIALSIASTNASDTSFYIKAKLKQRNLEPALEDTLDDCGKNYLDAVAQLDDSLAALLANSFIDVDIWLNTAISDGEACESALSERAGNDAELARRNTNFLKLCKDALLINTILTP
;
A
#
# COMPACT_ATOMS: atom_id res chain seq x y z
N MET A 1 6.25 37.25 -21.40
CA MET A 1 7.21 36.41 -20.66
C MET A 1 6.47 35.14 -20.26
N SER A 2 6.77 34.03 -20.93
CA SER A 2 6.09 32.74 -20.78
C SER A 2 6.51 32.11 -19.46
N ARG A 3 5.55 31.90 -18.55
CA ARG A 3 5.78 31.20 -17.28
C ARG A 3 5.85 29.70 -17.60
N PRO A 4 6.90 28.98 -17.16
CA PRO A 4 7.13 27.60 -17.55
C PRO A 4 6.00 26.72 -17.02
N GLU A 5 5.71 25.67 -17.79
CA GLU A 5 4.64 24.68 -17.67
C GLU A 5 4.69 23.86 -16.36
N PHE A 6 4.57 24.52 -15.20
CA PHE A 6 4.04 23.88 -13.99
C PHE A 6 2.51 23.73 -14.12
N GLN A 7 2.08 23.22 -15.28
CA GLN A 7 0.70 23.16 -15.71
C GLN A 7 0.05 21.92 -15.09
N THR A 8 -0.50 22.14 -13.89
CA THR A 8 -1.73 21.51 -13.39
C THR A 8 -1.78 19.99 -13.52
N ALA A 9 -1.21 19.29 -12.55
CA ALA A 9 -1.85 18.04 -12.15
C ALA A 9 -3.26 18.41 -11.69
N THR A 10 -4.27 18.16 -12.52
CA THR A 10 -5.66 18.20 -12.07
C THR A 10 -5.78 17.26 -10.88
N ALA A 11 -6.55 17.61 -9.87
CA ALA A 11 -6.63 16.81 -8.64
C ALA A 11 -6.87 15.29 -8.92
N PRO A 12 -7.65 14.87 -9.94
CA PRO A 12 -7.74 13.45 -10.34
C PRO A 12 -6.42 12.82 -10.80
N LYS A 13 -5.54 13.56 -11.50
CA LYS A 13 -4.19 13.08 -11.87
C LYS A 13 -3.33 12.86 -10.62
N LEU A 14 -3.47 13.72 -9.60
CA LEU A 14 -2.76 13.56 -8.34
C LEU A 14 -3.23 12.30 -7.60
N GLY A 15 -4.53 11.99 -7.62
CA GLY A 15 -5.07 10.74 -7.08
C GLY A 15 -4.50 9.50 -7.78
N VAL A 16 -4.44 9.51 -9.12
CA VAL A 16 -3.84 8.41 -9.90
C VAL A 16 -2.37 8.21 -9.56
N ILE A 17 -1.60 9.31 -9.44
CA ILE A 17 -0.17 9.25 -9.05
C ILE A 17 -0.02 8.66 -7.64
N ALA A 18 -0.81 9.12 -6.67
CA ALA A 18 -0.73 8.66 -5.30
C ALA A 18 -1.05 7.15 -5.19
N LEU A 19 -2.14 6.70 -5.82
CA LEU A 19 -2.51 5.28 -5.87
C LEU A 19 -1.43 4.43 -6.56
N SER A 20 -0.84 4.92 -7.66
CA SER A 20 0.23 4.21 -8.37
C SER A 20 1.49 4.05 -7.52
N ILE A 21 1.85 5.07 -6.75
CA ILE A 21 3.00 5.01 -5.83
C ILE A 21 2.73 4.00 -4.70
N ALA A 22 1.52 4.03 -4.11
CA ALA A 22 1.11 3.06 -3.09
C ALA A 22 1.14 1.62 -3.64
N SER A 23 0.59 1.38 -4.83
CA SER A 23 0.54 0.05 -5.48
C SER A 23 1.94 -0.47 -5.80
N THR A 24 2.83 0.40 -6.28
CA THR A 24 4.24 0.04 -6.52
C THR A 24 4.94 -0.34 -5.20
N ASN A 25 4.72 0.43 -4.13
CA ASN A 25 5.32 0.15 -2.83
C ASN A 25 4.80 -1.15 -2.20
N ALA A 26 3.50 -1.44 -2.35
CA ALA A 26 2.88 -2.68 -1.92
C ALA A 26 3.45 -3.89 -2.69
N SER A 27 3.57 -3.76 -4.01
CA SER A 27 4.17 -4.76 -4.89
C SER A 27 5.62 -5.05 -4.52
N ASP A 28 6.44 -4.01 -4.34
CA ASP A 28 7.84 -4.14 -3.92
C ASP A 28 7.97 -4.82 -2.54
N THR A 29 7.01 -4.59 -1.65
CA THR A 29 6.96 -5.23 -0.33
C THR A 29 6.54 -6.69 -0.43
N SER A 30 5.55 -7.02 -1.26
CA SER A 30 5.18 -8.40 -1.59
C SER A 30 6.38 -9.17 -2.18
N PHE A 31 7.14 -8.56 -3.09
CA PHE A 31 8.36 -9.15 -3.64
C PHE A 31 9.44 -9.36 -2.57
N TYR A 32 9.61 -8.40 -1.66
CA TYR A 32 10.53 -8.53 -0.53
C TYR A 32 10.17 -9.73 0.36
N ILE A 33 8.91 -9.85 0.76
CA ILE A 33 8.40 -10.96 1.59
C ILE A 33 8.64 -12.29 0.87
N LYS A 34 8.27 -12.39 -0.41
CA LYS A 34 8.49 -13.58 -1.24
C LYS A 34 9.97 -13.95 -1.39
N ALA A 35 10.86 -12.97 -1.43
CA ALA A 35 12.30 -13.21 -1.47
C ALA A 35 12.82 -13.71 -0.12
N LYS A 36 12.29 -13.18 0.99
CA LYS A 36 12.63 -13.62 2.35
C LYS A 36 12.20 -15.06 2.61
N LEU A 37 10.97 -15.44 2.25
CA LEU A 37 10.45 -16.80 2.38
C LEU A 37 11.27 -17.87 1.62
N LYS A 38 12.12 -17.48 0.65
CA LYS A 38 13.03 -18.40 -0.03
C LYS A 38 14.33 -18.66 0.73
N GLN A 39 14.61 -17.90 1.78
CA GLN A 39 15.82 -18.09 2.59
C GLN A 39 15.70 -19.38 3.40
N ARG A 40 16.84 -20.06 3.61
CA ARG A 40 16.89 -21.25 4.46
C ARG A 40 17.04 -20.84 5.91
N ASN A 41 16.51 -21.66 6.81
CA ASN A 41 16.64 -21.50 8.27
C ASN A 41 16.07 -20.17 8.79
N LEU A 42 14.93 -19.74 8.26
CA LEU A 42 14.14 -18.69 8.90
C LEU A 42 13.73 -19.17 10.29
N GLU A 43 13.67 -18.23 11.22
CA GLU A 43 13.06 -18.51 12.52
C GLU A 43 11.56 -18.79 12.28
N PRO A 44 10.98 -19.87 12.86
CA PRO A 44 9.63 -20.30 12.52
C PRO A 44 8.55 -19.23 12.70
N ALA A 45 8.61 -18.45 13.77
CA ALA A 45 7.61 -17.41 14.01
C ALA A 45 7.75 -16.22 13.02
N LEU A 46 8.97 -15.94 12.54
CA LEU A 46 9.19 -15.03 11.40
C LEU A 46 8.66 -15.61 10.08
N GLU A 47 8.81 -16.91 9.83
CA GLU A 47 8.27 -17.58 8.63
C GLU A 47 6.74 -17.47 8.58
N ASP A 48 6.05 -17.80 9.69
CA ASP A 48 4.59 -17.66 9.80
C ASP A 48 4.15 -16.20 9.58
N THR A 49 4.91 -15.25 10.14
CA THR A 49 4.65 -13.80 9.94
C THR A 49 4.75 -13.41 8.48
N LEU A 50 5.81 -13.85 7.79
CA LEU A 50 6.03 -13.54 6.39
C LEU A 50 4.96 -14.17 5.48
N ASP A 51 4.49 -15.38 5.80
CA ASP A 51 3.40 -16.03 5.04
C ASP A 51 2.08 -15.28 5.16
N ASP A 52 1.73 -14.81 6.36
CA ASP A 52 0.51 -14.02 6.57
C ASP A 52 0.61 -12.63 5.92
N CYS A 53 1.74 -11.94 6.14
CA CYS A 53 2.03 -10.68 5.46
C CYS A 53 2.02 -10.83 3.93
N GLY A 54 2.50 -11.97 3.40
CA GLY A 54 2.51 -12.25 1.97
C GLY A 54 1.12 -12.26 1.36
N LYS A 55 0.12 -12.83 2.07
CA LYS A 55 -1.29 -12.82 1.65
C LYS A 55 -1.85 -11.40 1.71
N ASN A 56 -1.67 -10.73 2.85
CA ASN A 56 -2.16 -9.36 3.05
C ASN A 56 -1.62 -8.39 1.99
N TYR A 57 -0.33 -8.48 1.63
CA TYR A 57 0.23 -7.61 0.59
C TYR A 57 -0.21 -7.95 -0.83
N LEU A 58 -0.58 -9.21 -1.11
CA LEU A 58 -1.21 -9.55 -2.39
C LEU A 58 -2.63 -8.97 -2.47
N ASP A 59 -3.39 -9.06 -1.37
CA ASP A 59 -4.73 -8.50 -1.27
C ASP A 59 -4.69 -6.97 -1.35
N ALA A 60 -3.76 -6.32 -0.62
CA ALA A 60 -3.54 -4.87 -0.69
C ALA A 60 -3.19 -4.38 -2.09
N VAL A 61 -2.39 -5.12 -2.87
CA VAL A 61 -2.10 -4.77 -4.26
C VAL A 61 -3.38 -4.81 -5.11
N ALA A 62 -4.19 -5.86 -4.98
CA ALA A 62 -5.45 -5.97 -5.71
C ALA A 62 -6.43 -4.84 -5.35
N GLN A 63 -6.53 -4.50 -4.07
CA GLN A 63 -7.39 -3.42 -3.60
C GLN A 63 -6.92 -2.04 -4.07
N LEU A 64 -5.60 -1.83 -4.23
CA LEU A 64 -5.08 -0.60 -4.81
C LEU A 64 -5.34 -0.50 -6.31
N ASP A 65 -5.33 -1.62 -7.03
CA ASP A 65 -5.76 -1.67 -8.43
C ASP A 65 -7.27 -1.38 -8.56
N ASP A 66 -8.10 -1.91 -7.66
CA ASP A 66 -9.53 -1.61 -7.58
C ASP A 66 -9.79 -0.14 -7.22
N SER A 67 -8.99 0.43 -6.31
CA SER A 67 -9.00 1.87 -5.99
C SER A 67 -8.69 2.71 -7.23
N LEU A 68 -7.71 2.30 -8.04
CA LEU A 68 -7.36 3.01 -9.26
C LEU A 68 -8.49 2.94 -10.30
N ALA A 69 -9.10 1.77 -10.48
CA ALA A 69 -10.26 1.60 -11.36
C ALA A 69 -11.45 2.45 -10.91
N ALA A 70 -11.75 2.47 -9.60
CA ALA A 70 -12.80 3.29 -9.01
C ALA A 70 -12.54 4.79 -9.21
N LEU A 71 -11.30 5.24 -9.01
CA LEU A 71 -10.92 6.65 -9.23
C LEU A 71 -11.12 7.07 -10.69
N LEU A 72 -10.73 6.22 -11.65
CA LEU A 72 -10.92 6.47 -13.08
C LEU A 72 -12.40 6.53 -13.47
N ALA A 73 -13.27 5.84 -12.71
CA ALA A 73 -14.72 5.90 -12.85
C ALA A 73 -15.36 7.06 -12.06
N ASN A 74 -14.58 7.89 -11.35
CA ASN A 74 -15.04 8.92 -10.40
C ASN A 74 -15.90 8.36 -9.24
N SER A 75 -15.70 7.10 -8.86
CA SER A 75 -16.36 6.49 -7.70
C SER A 75 -15.52 6.68 -6.43
N PHE A 76 -15.54 7.91 -5.88
CA PHE A 76 -14.69 8.26 -4.72
C PHE A 76 -15.04 7.48 -3.45
N ILE A 77 -16.30 7.05 -3.29
CA ILE A 77 -16.72 6.19 -2.17
C ILE A 77 -16.04 4.82 -2.27
N ASP A 78 -15.97 4.23 -3.46
CA ASP A 78 -15.30 2.95 -3.65
C ASP A 78 -13.78 3.08 -3.48
N VAL A 79 -13.20 4.22 -3.88
CA VAL A 79 -11.79 4.52 -3.59
C VAL A 79 -11.52 4.51 -2.08
N ASP A 80 -12.39 5.15 -1.29
CA ASP A 80 -12.25 5.14 0.18
C ASP A 80 -12.36 3.73 0.75
N ILE A 81 -13.32 2.92 0.28
CA ILE A 81 -13.51 1.55 0.75
C ILE A 81 -12.26 0.70 0.48
N TRP A 82 -11.78 0.73 -0.76
CA TRP A 82 -10.64 -0.10 -1.16
C TRP A 82 -9.33 0.36 -0.53
N LEU A 83 -9.10 1.67 -0.39
CA LEU A 83 -7.93 2.19 0.33
C LEU A 83 -7.93 1.81 1.80
N ASN A 84 -9.07 1.92 2.49
CA ASN A 84 -9.15 1.52 3.90
C ASN A 84 -8.98 0.01 4.09
N THR A 85 -9.42 -0.79 3.11
CA THR A 85 -9.17 -2.24 3.11
C THR A 85 -7.66 -2.52 2.96
N ALA A 86 -6.98 -1.84 2.02
CA ALA A 86 -5.53 -1.98 1.84
C ALA A 86 -4.73 -1.51 3.06
N ILE A 87 -5.16 -0.43 3.72
CA ILE A 87 -4.59 0.03 4.98
C ILE A 87 -4.74 -1.06 6.06
N SER A 88 -5.91 -1.68 6.17
CA SER A 88 -6.18 -2.73 7.16
C SER A 88 -5.26 -3.94 6.95
N ASP A 89 -5.00 -4.33 5.71
CA ASP A 89 -4.08 -5.43 5.38
C ASP A 89 -2.63 -5.12 5.78
N GLY A 90 -2.18 -3.88 5.54
CA GLY A 90 -0.88 -3.40 6.00
C GLY A 90 -0.76 -3.35 7.52
N GLU A 91 -1.80 -2.89 8.22
CA GLU A 91 -1.86 -2.84 9.69
C GLU A 91 -1.90 -4.25 10.30
N ALA A 92 -2.56 -5.19 9.65
CA ALA A 92 -2.55 -6.60 10.06
C ALA A 92 -1.16 -7.22 9.92
N CYS A 93 -0.42 -6.91 8.85
CA CYS A 93 0.96 -7.38 8.71
C CYS A 93 1.89 -6.76 9.78
N GLU A 94 1.77 -5.46 10.05
CA GLU A 94 2.56 -4.81 11.10
C GLU A 94 2.25 -5.37 12.48
N SER A 95 0.97 -5.61 12.77
CA SER A 95 0.54 -6.25 14.03
C SER A 95 1.16 -7.63 14.18
N ALA A 96 1.07 -8.49 13.15
CA ALA A 96 1.66 -9.82 13.16
C ALA A 96 3.18 -9.80 13.42
N LEU A 97 3.89 -8.87 12.78
CA LEU A 97 5.33 -8.67 12.97
C LEU A 97 5.69 -8.21 14.40
N SER A 98 4.82 -7.42 15.03
CA SER A 98 5.04 -6.90 16.38
C SER A 98 4.69 -7.91 17.48
N GLU A 99 3.73 -8.81 17.23
CA GLU A 99 3.18 -9.75 18.22
C GLU A 99 3.96 -11.06 18.30
N ARG A 100 4.56 -11.50 17.19
CA ARG A 100 5.28 -12.79 17.10
C ARG A 100 6.75 -12.62 17.46
N ALA A 101 7.38 -13.70 17.91
CA ALA A 101 8.84 -13.75 17.99
C ALA A 101 9.40 -13.71 16.57
N GLY A 102 10.50 -12.98 16.36
CA GLY A 102 11.04 -12.75 15.02
C GLY A 102 10.82 -11.31 14.57
N ASN A 103 11.93 -10.61 14.32
CA ASN A 103 11.91 -9.22 13.89
C ASN A 103 12.51 -9.11 12.49
N ASP A 104 11.84 -8.37 11.62
CA ASP A 104 12.38 -7.93 10.35
C ASP A 104 12.21 -6.42 10.24
N ALA A 105 13.24 -5.69 10.65
CA ALA A 105 13.20 -4.23 10.69
C ALA A 105 12.96 -3.59 9.32
N GLU A 106 13.33 -4.28 8.24
CA GLU A 106 13.07 -3.81 6.87
C GLU A 106 11.61 -4.01 6.47
N LEU A 107 10.96 -5.10 6.91
CA LEU A 107 9.51 -5.27 6.77
C LEU A 107 8.74 -4.21 7.56
N ALA A 108 9.12 -3.94 8.82
CA ALA A 108 8.49 -2.88 9.61
C ALA A 108 8.60 -1.51 8.94
N ARG A 109 9.77 -1.19 8.37
CA ARG A 109 9.98 0.04 7.59
C ARG A 109 9.10 0.08 6.35
N ARG A 110 8.94 -1.04 5.65
CA ARG A 110 8.07 -1.16 4.47
C ARG A 110 6.60 -0.97 4.82
N ASN A 111 6.12 -1.63 5.87
CA ASN A 111 4.77 -1.44 6.41
C ASN A 111 4.49 0.03 6.73
N THR A 112 5.41 0.69 7.44
CA THR A 112 5.30 2.12 7.74
C THR A 112 5.17 2.98 6.48
N ASN A 113 5.99 2.72 5.46
CA ASN A 113 5.94 3.49 4.20
C ASN A 113 4.65 3.24 3.44
N PHE A 114 4.24 1.97 3.31
CA PHE A 114 3.00 1.59 2.66
C PHE A 114 1.80 2.27 3.30
N LEU A 115 1.67 2.18 4.63
CA LEU A 115 0.57 2.81 5.37
C LEU A 115 0.54 4.33 5.19
N LYS A 116 1.71 4.97 5.18
CA LYS A 116 1.80 6.41 4.92
C LYS A 116 1.31 6.76 3.51
N LEU A 117 1.74 6.01 2.50
CA LEU A 117 1.35 6.25 1.11
C LEU A 117 -0.15 6.05 0.90
N CYS A 118 -0.74 5.02 1.50
CA CYS A 118 -2.19 4.81 1.44
C CYS A 118 -2.96 5.93 2.16
N LYS A 119 -2.47 6.42 3.31
CA LYS A 119 -3.08 7.55 4.03
C LYS A 119 -2.98 8.87 3.24
N ASP A 120 -1.86 9.10 2.55
CA ASP A 120 -1.69 10.23 1.65
C ASP A 120 -2.66 10.14 0.45
N ALA A 121 -2.84 8.95 -0.13
CA ALA A 121 -3.82 8.71 -1.19
C ALA A 121 -5.27 8.92 -0.73
N LEU A 122 -5.61 8.49 0.49
CA LEU A 122 -6.93 8.67 1.10
C LEU A 122 -7.25 10.16 1.32
N LEU A 123 -6.27 10.92 1.81
CA LEU A 123 -6.40 12.37 1.95
C LEU A 123 -6.66 13.04 0.60
N ILE A 124 -5.95 12.61 -0.45
CA ILE A 124 -6.19 13.13 -1.80
C ILE A 124 -7.61 12.78 -2.26
N ASN A 125 -8.07 11.54 -2.08
CA ASN A 125 -9.44 11.14 -2.43
C ASN A 125 -10.50 11.99 -1.72
N THR A 126 -10.28 12.29 -0.43
CA THR A 126 -11.15 13.18 0.36
C THR A 126 -11.22 14.58 -0.27
N ILE A 127 -10.11 15.12 -0.78
CA ILE A 127 -10.07 16.43 -1.46
C ILE A 127 -10.80 16.39 -2.82
N LEU A 128 -10.86 15.22 -3.48
CA LEU A 128 -11.54 15.02 -4.76
C LEU A 128 -13.04 14.84 -4.64
N THR A 129 -13.51 14.41 -3.46
CA THR A 129 -14.92 14.14 -3.21
C THR A 129 -15.71 15.47 -3.21
N PRO A 130 -16.75 15.62 -4.07
CA PRO A 130 -17.51 16.87 -4.21
C PRO A 130 -18.33 17.29 -2.98
#